data_AF-A0A7C0WXM1-F1
#
_entry.id   AF-A0A7C0WXM1-F1
#
_cell.length_a   1.000
_cell.length_b   1.000
_cell.length_c   1.000
_cell.angle_alpha   90.00
_cell.angle_beta   90.00
_cell.angle_gamma   90.00
#
_symmetry.space_group_name_H-M   'P 1'
#
loop_
_entity.id
_entity.type
_entity.pdbx_description
1 polymer ?
#
loop_
_entity_poly.entity_id
_entity_poly.type
_entity_poly.pdbx_seq_one_letter_code
_entity_poly.pdbx_strand_id
1 'polypeptide(L)'
;MKKIAIGLILLMVLATISVYAEDNPTKSTKAKAERMIKLCERAQNKLSSILEKTDNKEAEKLFKDACRELDKAKDFYNKEDYDKSIESSLEAMHKFRECAALIKEEAGTKIKERIEGQIERLEKYISRIKENTQDEEILTLLDNAESHLEKAKTYLNDGDMKKARSEIKAAVNVLKNIKEQWKNRYQEKIKQRIEKLAETADKRVGIYHQILERFRENGYNVEDLERELSKIESDLSKVHSLINNGKYREALSGIKELYKEMQEFQENLRRIRNES
;
A
#
# COMPACT_ATOMS: atom_id res chain seq x y z
N MET A 1 -4.95 -15.41 -5.22
CA MET A 1 -5.68 -16.49 -5.93
C MET A 1 -7.04 -16.87 -5.32
N LYS A 2 -7.40 -16.50 -4.07
CA LYS A 2 -8.67 -16.89 -3.43
C LYS A 2 -9.98 -16.21 -3.95
N LYS A 3 -9.91 -15.13 -4.74
CA LYS A 3 -11.10 -14.35 -5.16
C LYS A 3 -11.74 -14.78 -6.48
N ILE A 4 -11.00 -15.50 -7.33
CA ILE A 4 -11.50 -16.04 -8.61
C ILE A 4 -12.32 -17.31 -8.37
N ALA A 5 -12.06 -18.02 -7.26
CA ALA A 5 -12.79 -19.22 -6.88
C ALA A 5 -14.27 -18.96 -6.58
N ILE A 6 -14.63 -17.81 -5.98
CA ILE A 6 -16.03 -17.52 -5.60
C ILE A 6 -16.92 -17.31 -6.83
N GLY A 7 -16.40 -16.66 -7.90
CA GLY A 7 -17.18 -16.43 -9.13
C GLY A 7 -17.38 -17.68 -9.98
N LEU A 8 -16.34 -18.53 -10.11
CA LEU A 8 -16.40 -19.76 -10.91
C LEU A 8 -17.24 -20.86 -10.23
N ILE A 9 -17.25 -20.92 -8.90
CA ILE A 9 -18.01 -21.96 -8.20
C ILE A 9 -19.52 -21.67 -8.13
N LEU A 10 -19.91 -20.40 -8.26
CA LEU A 10 -21.30 -19.94 -8.37
C LEU A 10 -21.89 -20.21 -9.76
N LEU A 11 -21.06 -20.08 -10.81
CA LEU A 11 -21.40 -20.47 -12.18
C LEU A 11 -21.64 -21.99 -12.33
N MET A 12 -20.94 -22.84 -11.56
CA MET A 12 -21.20 -24.29 -11.56
C MET A 12 -22.55 -24.67 -10.97
N VAL A 13 -23.05 -23.94 -9.96
CA VAL A 13 -24.40 -24.17 -9.41
C VAL A 13 -25.49 -23.81 -10.43
N LEU A 14 -25.21 -22.83 -11.31
CA LEU A 14 -26.11 -22.42 -12.39
C LEU A 14 -26.10 -23.39 -13.58
N ALA A 15 -24.95 -23.98 -13.91
CA ALA A 15 -24.76 -24.79 -15.11
C ALA A 15 -25.29 -26.24 -14.99
N THR A 16 -25.47 -26.78 -13.77
CA THR A 16 -25.89 -28.18 -13.58
C THR A 16 -27.39 -28.45 -13.83
N ILE A 17 -28.17 -27.45 -14.25
CA ILE A 17 -29.63 -27.53 -14.42
C ILE A 17 -30.05 -27.82 -15.88
N SER A 18 -29.16 -27.69 -16.87
CA SER A 18 -29.56 -27.78 -18.30
C SER A 18 -29.66 -29.19 -18.88
N VAL A 19 -29.68 -30.25 -18.08
CA VAL A 19 -29.71 -31.63 -18.62
C VAL A 19 -30.97 -32.35 -18.14
N TYR A 20 -32.05 -32.15 -18.90
CA TYR A 20 -33.19 -33.06 -18.98
C TYR A 20 -33.09 -33.84 -20.30
N ALA A 21 -33.12 -35.18 -20.24
CA ALA A 21 -33.85 -36.06 -21.16
C ALA A 21 -33.70 -37.56 -20.78
N GLU A 22 -34.85 -38.20 -20.58
CA GLU A 22 -35.29 -39.57 -20.95
C GLU A 22 -35.02 -40.87 -20.13
N ASP A 23 -36.17 -41.52 -19.87
CA ASP A 23 -36.57 -42.95 -19.81
C ASP A 23 -36.36 -43.87 -18.58
N ASN A 24 -37.26 -43.69 -17.58
CA ASN A 24 -38.12 -44.72 -16.93
C ASN A 24 -38.90 -44.06 -15.76
N PRO A 25 -40.25 -44.08 -15.67
CA PRO A 25 -40.98 -43.13 -14.81
C PRO A 25 -40.83 -43.32 -13.29
N THR A 26 -40.48 -44.51 -12.78
CA THR A 26 -40.28 -44.73 -11.34
C THR A 26 -38.80 -44.80 -10.93
N LYS A 27 -37.95 -45.42 -11.76
CA LYS A 27 -36.48 -45.42 -11.54
C LYS A 27 -35.83 -44.07 -11.86
N SER A 28 -36.31 -43.33 -12.86
CA SER A 28 -35.73 -42.02 -13.22
C SER A 28 -36.13 -40.93 -12.22
N THR A 29 -37.35 -40.95 -11.68
CA THR A 29 -37.82 -39.91 -10.74
C THR A 29 -37.12 -40.02 -9.39
N LYS A 30 -36.92 -41.25 -8.88
CA LYS A 30 -36.08 -41.50 -7.70
C LYS A 30 -34.64 -41.03 -7.92
N ALA A 31 -34.01 -41.43 -9.02
CA ALA A 31 -32.63 -41.03 -9.33
C ALA A 31 -32.49 -39.50 -9.49
N LYS A 32 -33.50 -38.84 -10.06
CA LYS A 32 -33.57 -37.40 -10.22
C LYS A 32 -33.72 -36.68 -8.89
N ALA A 33 -34.64 -37.12 -8.03
CA ALA A 33 -34.81 -36.59 -6.68
C ALA A 33 -33.51 -36.69 -5.88
N GLU A 34 -32.84 -37.85 -5.93
CA GLU A 34 -31.56 -38.06 -5.25
C GLU A 34 -30.45 -37.12 -5.76
N ARG A 35 -30.35 -36.94 -7.08
CA ARG A 35 -29.40 -35.98 -7.68
C ARG A 35 -29.67 -34.56 -7.23
N MET A 36 -30.93 -34.15 -7.16
CA MET A 36 -31.33 -32.80 -6.75
C MET A 36 -31.00 -32.53 -5.28
N ILE A 37 -31.31 -33.46 -4.39
CA ILE A 37 -30.91 -33.38 -2.97
C ILE A 37 -29.39 -33.22 -2.86
N LYS A 38 -28.60 -34.05 -3.57
CA LYS A 38 -27.13 -33.94 -3.59
C LYS A 38 -26.64 -32.57 -4.08
N LEU A 39 -27.31 -31.96 -5.05
CA LEU A 39 -26.97 -30.61 -5.51
C LEU A 39 -27.28 -29.56 -4.42
N CYS A 40 -28.44 -29.65 -3.77
CA CYS A 40 -28.82 -28.77 -2.66
C CYS A 40 -27.85 -28.89 -1.48
N GLU A 41 -27.43 -30.11 -1.11
CA GLU A 41 -26.43 -30.33 -0.05
C GLU A 41 -25.07 -29.71 -0.38
N ARG A 42 -24.64 -29.80 -1.65
CA ARG A 42 -23.43 -29.09 -2.10
C ARG A 42 -23.58 -27.58 -1.99
N ALA A 43 -24.74 -27.03 -2.34
CA ALA A 43 -25.01 -25.61 -2.18
C ALA A 43 -25.01 -25.19 -0.70
N GLN A 44 -25.66 -25.98 0.17
CA GLN A 44 -25.70 -25.77 1.61
C GLN A 44 -24.31 -25.73 2.24
N ASN A 45 -23.48 -26.75 1.99
CA ASN A 45 -22.12 -26.84 2.52
C ASN A 45 -21.24 -25.68 2.06
N LYS A 46 -21.51 -25.17 0.85
CA LYS A 46 -20.73 -24.06 0.30
C LYS A 46 -21.14 -22.73 0.88
N LEU A 47 -22.45 -22.46 0.93
CA LEU A 47 -22.99 -21.20 1.42
C LEU A 47 -22.81 -21.05 2.93
N SER A 48 -22.93 -22.12 3.72
CA SER A 48 -22.60 -22.10 5.17
C SER A 48 -21.19 -21.56 5.44
N SER A 49 -20.18 -22.09 4.75
CA SER A 49 -18.78 -21.67 4.92
C SER A 49 -18.48 -20.21 4.54
N ILE A 50 -19.37 -19.59 3.76
CA ILE A 50 -19.30 -18.20 3.31
C ILE A 50 -20.10 -17.30 4.25
N LEU A 51 -21.30 -17.72 4.65
CA LEU A 51 -22.17 -17.02 5.59
C LEU A 51 -21.54 -16.87 6.97
N GLU A 52 -20.78 -17.85 7.46
CA GLU A 52 -19.97 -17.70 8.69
C GLU A 52 -19.03 -16.49 8.68
N LYS A 53 -18.73 -15.95 7.48
CA LYS A 53 -17.82 -14.82 7.27
C LYS A 53 -18.54 -13.56 6.77
N THR A 54 -19.86 -13.59 6.70
CA THR A 54 -20.70 -12.53 6.11
C THR A 54 -21.78 -12.14 7.09
N ASP A 55 -21.93 -10.86 7.38
CA ASP A 55 -22.94 -10.34 8.31
C ASP A 55 -24.16 -9.85 7.50
N ASN A 56 -24.91 -10.82 6.96
CA ASN A 56 -26.08 -10.54 6.12
C ASN A 56 -27.31 -11.29 6.63
N LYS A 57 -28.12 -10.61 7.43
CA LYS A 57 -29.32 -11.19 8.05
C LYS A 57 -30.34 -11.72 7.04
N GLU A 58 -30.44 -11.09 5.87
CA GLU A 58 -31.38 -11.51 4.83
C GLU A 58 -30.88 -12.75 4.09
N ALA A 59 -29.59 -12.79 3.75
CA ALA A 59 -28.96 -13.99 3.19
C ALA A 59 -28.98 -15.17 4.19
N GLU A 60 -28.78 -14.91 5.48
CA GLU A 60 -28.93 -15.92 6.53
C GLU A 60 -30.36 -16.47 6.62
N LYS A 61 -31.36 -15.60 6.51
CA LYS A 61 -32.77 -16.01 6.51
C LYS A 61 -33.07 -16.91 5.30
N LEU A 62 -32.69 -16.49 4.09
CA LEU A 62 -32.85 -17.28 2.88
C LEU A 62 -32.11 -18.62 2.96
N PHE A 63 -30.91 -18.64 3.55
CA PHE A 63 -30.17 -19.88 3.77
C PHE A 63 -30.89 -20.83 4.73
N LYS A 64 -31.43 -20.33 5.85
CA LYS A 64 -32.22 -21.13 6.80
C LYS A 64 -33.49 -21.67 6.13
N ASP A 65 -34.18 -20.86 5.36
CA ASP A 65 -35.39 -21.28 4.64
C ASP A 65 -35.05 -22.31 3.55
N ALA A 66 -33.94 -22.16 2.83
CA ALA A 66 -33.44 -23.16 1.88
C ALA A 66 -33.11 -24.50 2.55
N CYS A 67 -32.49 -24.48 3.76
CA CYS A 67 -32.22 -25.69 4.52
C CYS A 67 -33.50 -26.42 4.93
N ARG A 68 -34.54 -25.67 5.36
CA ARG A 68 -35.85 -26.26 5.69
C ARG A 68 -36.50 -26.95 4.50
N GLU A 69 -36.42 -26.36 3.31
CA GLU A 69 -36.94 -26.98 2.08
C GLU A 69 -36.11 -28.20 1.66
N LEU A 70 -34.79 -28.19 1.86
CA LEU A 70 -33.94 -29.36 1.66
C LEU A 70 -34.30 -30.50 2.63
N ASP A 71 -34.58 -30.19 3.89
CA ASP A 71 -35.01 -31.19 4.88
C ASP A 71 -36.37 -31.81 4.49
N LYS A 72 -37.34 -30.98 4.05
CA LYS A 72 -38.60 -31.48 3.47
C LYS A 72 -38.37 -32.38 2.26
N ALA A 73 -37.46 -32.00 1.37
CA ALA A 73 -37.14 -32.80 0.19
C ALA A 73 -36.58 -34.18 0.56
N LYS A 74 -35.73 -34.26 1.59
CA LYS A 74 -35.22 -35.52 2.15
C LYS A 74 -36.32 -36.35 2.79
N ASP A 75 -37.23 -35.72 3.53
CA ASP A 75 -38.38 -36.40 4.14
C ASP A 75 -39.32 -37.00 3.09
N PHE A 76 -39.63 -36.26 2.03
CA PHE A 76 -40.43 -36.78 0.92
C PHE A 76 -39.71 -37.92 0.18
N TYR A 77 -38.39 -37.80 -0.02
CA TYR A 77 -37.59 -38.88 -0.62
C TYR A 77 -37.66 -40.17 0.22
N ASN A 78 -37.53 -40.06 1.54
CA ASN A 78 -37.60 -41.19 2.46
C ASN A 78 -38.99 -41.84 2.52
N LYS A 79 -40.05 -41.07 2.24
CA LYS A 79 -41.44 -41.55 2.10
C LYS A 79 -41.77 -42.05 0.68
N GLU A 80 -40.77 -42.11 -0.19
CA GLU A 80 -40.89 -42.48 -1.61
C GLU A 80 -41.81 -41.55 -2.44
N ASP A 81 -42.12 -40.34 -1.93
CA ASP A 81 -42.84 -39.28 -2.64
C ASP A 81 -41.83 -38.44 -3.45
N TYR A 82 -41.33 -39.03 -4.53
CA TYR A 82 -40.22 -38.45 -5.30
C TYR A 82 -40.58 -37.17 -6.04
N ASP A 83 -41.85 -36.97 -6.40
CA ASP A 83 -42.31 -35.74 -7.06
C ASP A 83 -42.27 -34.55 -6.10
N LYS A 84 -42.81 -34.71 -4.88
CA LYS A 84 -42.69 -33.66 -3.86
C LYS A 84 -41.26 -33.44 -3.39
N SER A 85 -40.44 -34.49 -3.39
CA SER A 85 -39.00 -34.37 -3.12
C SER A 85 -38.30 -33.49 -4.15
N ILE A 86 -38.63 -33.65 -5.44
CA ILE A 86 -38.13 -32.81 -6.53
C ILE A 86 -38.61 -31.37 -6.37
N GLU A 87 -39.89 -31.16 -6.08
CA GLU A 87 -40.48 -29.83 -5.88
C GLU A 87 -39.80 -29.06 -4.73
N SER A 88 -39.70 -29.68 -3.54
CA SER A 88 -39.00 -29.09 -2.40
C SER A 88 -37.51 -28.87 -2.67
N SER A 89 -36.86 -29.74 -3.47
CA SER A 89 -35.46 -29.53 -3.88
C SER A 89 -35.30 -28.33 -4.81
N LEU A 90 -36.24 -28.11 -5.74
CA LEU A 90 -36.23 -26.92 -6.62
C LEU A 90 -36.39 -25.64 -5.79
N GLU A 91 -37.31 -25.66 -4.83
CA GLU A 91 -37.57 -24.53 -3.95
C GLU A 91 -36.36 -24.22 -3.04
N ALA A 92 -35.73 -25.26 -2.48
CA ALA A 92 -34.47 -25.12 -1.75
C ALA A 92 -33.36 -24.50 -2.63
N MET A 93 -33.24 -24.98 -3.87
CA MET A 93 -32.24 -24.48 -4.81
C MET A 93 -32.48 -23.02 -5.20
N HIS A 94 -33.74 -22.62 -5.41
CA HIS A 94 -34.11 -21.23 -5.68
C HIS A 94 -33.64 -20.31 -4.54
N LYS A 95 -33.98 -20.66 -3.29
CA LYS A 95 -33.59 -19.89 -2.11
C LYS A 95 -32.07 -19.87 -1.90
N PHE A 96 -31.36 -20.98 -2.13
CA PHE A 96 -29.89 -20.97 -2.11
C PHE A 96 -29.29 -20.02 -3.15
N ARG A 97 -29.93 -19.90 -4.33
CA ARG A 97 -29.49 -19.02 -5.41
C ARG A 97 -29.69 -17.55 -5.06
N GLU A 98 -30.82 -17.19 -4.46
CA GLU A 98 -31.08 -15.84 -3.94
C GLU A 98 -30.12 -15.47 -2.81
N CYS A 99 -29.93 -16.37 -1.84
CA CYS A 99 -28.95 -16.20 -0.78
C CYS A 99 -27.55 -15.88 -1.34
N ALA A 100 -27.12 -16.64 -2.34
CA ALA A 100 -25.82 -16.44 -2.96
C ALA A 100 -25.72 -15.13 -3.76
N ALA A 101 -26.82 -14.64 -4.32
CA ALA A 101 -26.88 -13.34 -4.99
C ALA A 101 -26.67 -12.18 -4.00
N LEU A 102 -27.35 -12.21 -2.84
CA LEU A 102 -27.20 -11.19 -1.80
C LEU A 102 -25.76 -11.14 -1.25
N ILE A 103 -25.17 -12.31 -0.98
CA ILE A 103 -23.76 -12.39 -0.54
C ILE A 103 -22.82 -11.76 -1.58
N LYS A 104 -23.07 -12.01 -2.86
CA LYS A 104 -22.27 -11.46 -3.96
C LYS A 104 -22.42 -9.95 -4.05
N GLU A 105 -23.63 -9.43 -3.90
CA GLU A 105 -23.92 -8.00 -3.91
C GLU A 105 -23.20 -7.28 -2.78
N GLU A 106 -23.34 -7.74 -1.54
CA GLU A 106 -22.67 -7.14 -0.39
C GLU A 106 -21.14 -7.20 -0.50
N ALA A 107 -20.60 -8.31 -0.99
CA ALA A 107 -19.17 -8.42 -1.27
C ALA A 107 -18.72 -7.43 -2.36
N GLY A 108 -19.56 -7.18 -3.36
CA GLY A 108 -19.36 -6.16 -4.39
C GLY A 108 -19.32 -4.76 -3.79
N THR A 109 -20.28 -4.42 -2.93
CA THR A 109 -20.39 -3.12 -2.23
C THR A 109 -19.17 -2.88 -1.34
N LYS A 110 -18.80 -3.84 -0.47
CA LYS A 110 -17.60 -3.73 0.37
C LYS A 110 -16.31 -3.57 -0.44
N ILE A 111 -16.24 -4.20 -1.62
CA ILE A 111 -15.10 -4.02 -2.53
C ILE A 111 -15.12 -2.61 -3.14
N LYS A 112 -16.29 -2.11 -3.54
CA LYS A 112 -16.46 -0.76 -4.07
C LYS A 112 -16.01 0.29 -3.06
N GLU A 113 -16.57 0.26 -1.85
CA GLU A 113 -16.23 1.17 -0.74
C GLU A 113 -14.72 1.17 -0.46
N ARG A 114 -14.10 -0.01 -0.47
CA ARG A 114 -12.65 -0.13 -0.25
C ARG A 114 -11.84 0.55 -1.35
N ILE A 115 -12.30 0.45 -2.61
CA ILE A 115 -11.65 1.07 -3.76
C ILE A 115 -11.87 2.59 -3.71
N GLU A 116 -13.07 3.06 -3.39
CA GLU A 116 -13.38 4.49 -3.20
C GLU A 116 -12.48 5.10 -2.12
N GLY A 117 -12.40 4.46 -0.95
CA GLY A 117 -11.50 4.92 0.11
C GLY A 117 -10.01 4.85 -0.27
N GLN A 118 -9.61 3.99 -1.20
CA GLN A 118 -8.24 4.01 -1.75
C GLN A 118 -8.01 5.21 -2.67
N ILE A 119 -8.97 5.52 -3.54
CA ILE A 119 -8.93 6.69 -4.43
C ILE A 119 -8.82 7.96 -3.59
N GLU A 120 -9.73 8.16 -2.64
CA GLU A 120 -9.79 9.36 -1.80
C GLU A 120 -8.47 9.62 -1.04
N ARG A 121 -7.87 8.55 -0.49
CA ARG A 121 -6.56 8.67 0.20
C ARG A 121 -5.45 9.10 -0.74
N LEU A 122 -5.44 8.61 -1.98
CA LEU A 122 -4.43 8.95 -2.97
C LEU A 122 -4.63 10.38 -3.49
N GLU A 123 -5.86 10.82 -3.70
CA GLU A 123 -6.18 12.20 -4.08
C GLU A 123 -5.72 13.17 -3.00
N LYS A 124 -6.10 12.93 -1.73
CA LYS A 124 -5.62 13.75 -0.60
C LYS A 124 -4.10 13.81 -0.52
N TYR A 125 -3.42 12.71 -0.82
CA TYR A 125 -1.96 12.67 -0.85
C TYR A 125 -1.39 13.50 -2.00
N ILE A 126 -1.97 13.41 -3.20
CA ILE A 126 -1.58 14.21 -4.36
C ILE A 126 -1.79 15.70 -4.09
N SER A 127 -2.96 16.11 -3.61
CA SER A 127 -3.26 17.53 -3.31
C SER A 127 -2.25 18.12 -2.34
N ARG A 128 -1.92 17.40 -1.26
CA ARG A 128 -0.88 17.83 -0.31
C ARG A 128 0.49 18.01 -0.94
N ILE A 129 0.86 17.16 -1.90
CA ILE A 129 2.13 17.33 -2.62
C ILE A 129 2.08 18.57 -3.49
N LYS A 130 1.00 18.76 -4.26
CA LYS A 130 0.82 19.92 -5.16
C LYS A 130 0.90 21.25 -4.40
N GLU A 131 0.29 21.32 -3.22
CA GLU A 131 0.34 22.51 -2.35
C GLU A 131 1.77 22.88 -1.90
N ASN A 132 2.67 21.90 -1.83
CA ASN A 132 4.01 22.06 -1.24
C ASN A 132 5.15 21.99 -2.27
N THR A 133 4.83 21.91 -3.57
CA THR A 133 5.84 21.78 -4.63
C THR A 133 5.66 22.84 -5.70
N GLN A 134 6.77 23.36 -6.22
CA GLN A 134 6.83 24.29 -7.36
C GLN A 134 7.50 23.64 -8.58
N ASP A 135 7.72 22.32 -8.50
CA ASP A 135 8.49 21.56 -9.48
C ASP A 135 7.56 21.10 -10.61
N GLU A 136 7.63 21.77 -11.77
CA GLU A 136 6.71 21.53 -12.90
C GLU A 136 6.70 20.09 -13.39
N GLU A 137 7.84 19.39 -13.35
CA GLU A 137 7.93 17.99 -13.74
C GLU A 137 7.16 17.09 -12.76
N ILE A 138 7.28 17.39 -11.46
CA ILE A 138 6.55 16.68 -10.41
C ILE A 138 5.05 16.98 -10.51
N LEU A 139 4.67 18.24 -10.77
CA LEU A 139 3.27 18.62 -11.00
C LEU A 139 2.67 17.85 -12.18
N THR A 140 3.39 17.76 -13.30
CA THR A 140 2.97 16.96 -14.48
C THR A 140 2.78 15.48 -14.15
N LEU A 141 3.68 14.89 -13.34
CA LEU A 141 3.54 13.50 -12.90
C LEU A 141 2.34 13.33 -11.96
N LEU A 142 2.05 14.31 -11.10
CA LEU A 142 0.88 14.28 -10.22
C LEU A 142 -0.42 14.38 -11.01
N ASP A 143 -0.47 15.22 -12.05
CA ASP A 143 -1.62 15.31 -12.97
C ASP A 143 -1.87 13.98 -13.68
N ASN A 144 -0.80 13.28 -14.09
CA ASN A 144 -0.92 11.93 -14.66
C ASN A 144 -1.49 10.93 -13.63
N ALA A 145 -1.01 10.98 -12.39
CA ALA A 145 -1.56 10.13 -11.33
C ALA A 145 -3.05 10.42 -11.06
N GLU A 146 -3.47 11.68 -11.05
CA GLU A 146 -4.88 12.08 -10.94
C GLU A 146 -5.71 11.57 -12.11
N SER A 147 -5.20 11.66 -13.35
CA SER A 147 -5.88 11.13 -14.53
C SER A 147 -6.18 9.63 -14.39
N HIS A 148 -5.24 8.85 -13.84
CA HIS A 148 -5.47 7.44 -13.52
C HIS A 148 -6.52 7.26 -12.42
N LEU A 149 -6.53 8.09 -11.38
CA LEU A 149 -7.56 8.02 -10.33
C LEU A 149 -8.95 8.36 -10.86
N GLU A 150 -9.05 9.32 -11.77
CA GLU A 150 -10.33 9.69 -12.38
C GLU A 150 -10.86 8.56 -13.27
N LYS A 151 -10.01 7.94 -14.10
CA LYS A 151 -10.37 6.72 -14.83
C LYS A 151 -10.79 5.59 -13.88
N ALA A 152 -10.12 5.45 -12.74
CA ALA A 152 -10.50 4.45 -11.74
C ALA A 152 -11.91 4.69 -11.20
N LYS A 153 -12.31 5.94 -10.95
CA LYS A 153 -13.69 6.28 -10.56
C LYS A 153 -14.69 5.96 -11.66
N THR A 154 -14.40 6.30 -12.92
CA THR A 154 -15.26 5.97 -14.05
C THR A 154 -15.50 4.46 -14.13
N TYR A 155 -14.43 3.66 -14.13
CA TYR A 155 -14.57 2.20 -14.14
C TYR A 155 -15.28 1.64 -12.92
N LEU A 156 -15.13 2.29 -11.76
CA LEU A 156 -15.82 1.88 -10.54
C LEU A 156 -17.33 2.14 -10.60
N ASN A 157 -17.73 3.27 -11.18
CA ASN A 157 -19.12 3.63 -11.45
C ASN A 157 -19.75 2.70 -12.49
N ASP A 158 -18.98 2.29 -13.50
CA ASP A 158 -19.39 1.31 -14.52
C ASP A 158 -19.41 -0.14 -13.99
N GLY A 159 -19.01 -0.36 -12.74
CA GLY A 159 -18.95 -1.69 -12.11
C GLY A 159 -17.73 -2.54 -12.49
N ASP A 160 -16.80 -2.02 -13.30
CA ASP A 160 -15.55 -2.70 -13.70
C ASP A 160 -14.45 -2.53 -12.62
N MET A 161 -14.66 -3.26 -11.51
CA MET A 161 -13.74 -3.30 -10.36
C MET A 161 -12.30 -3.70 -10.74
N LYS A 162 -12.14 -4.50 -11.81
CA LYS A 162 -10.83 -4.99 -12.24
C LYS A 162 -10.05 -3.87 -12.91
N LYS A 163 -10.67 -3.13 -13.82
CA LYS A 163 -10.05 -1.96 -14.45
C LYS A 163 -9.81 -0.84 -13.45
N ALA A 164 -10.77 -0.55 -12.57
CA ALA A 164 -10.58 0.44 -11.49
C ALA A 164 -9.32 0.16 -10.65
N ARG A 165 -9.10 -1.10 -10.25
CA ARG A 165 -7.87 -1.50 -9.54
C ARG A 165 -6.60 -1.37 -10.37
N SER A 166 -6.69 -1.63 -11.67
CA SER A 166 -5.55 -1.49 -12.59
C SER A 166 -5.10 -0.03 -12.66
N GLU A 167 -6.04 0.89 -12.80
CA GLU A 167 -5.78 2.32 -12.85
C GLU A 167 -5.22 2.84 -11.51
N ILE A 168 -5.77 2.40 -10.37
CA ILE A 168 -5.18 2.73 -9.05
C ILE A 168 -3.72 2.26 -8.96
N LYS A 169 -3.42 1.06 -9.47
CA LYS A 169 -2.05 0.55 -9.47
C LYS A 169 -1.13 1.41 -10.35
N ALA A 170 -1.63 1.91 -11.47
CA ALA A 170 -0.89 2.84 -12.33
C ALA A 170 -0.60 4.15 -11.59
N ALA A 171 -1.61 4.77 -10.96
CA ALA A 171 -1.44 5.97 -10.14
C ALA A 171 -0.39 5.77 -9.02
N VAL A 172 -0.45 4.64 -8.30
CA VAL A 172 0.55 4.30 -7.27
C VAL A 172 1.95 4.17 -7.83
N ASN A 173 2.11 3.62 -9.03
CA ASN A 173 3.43 3.49 -9.66
C ASN A 173 4.00 4.88 -10.03
N VAL A 174 3.16 5.80 -10.50
CA VAL A 174 3.57 7.18 -10.76
C VAL A 174 4.05 7.85 -9.45
N LEU A 175 3.30 7.71 -8.37
CA LEU A 175 3.68 8.26 -7.05
C LEU A 175 4.98 7.65 -6.50
N LYS A 176 5.26 6.37 -6.78
CA LYS A 176 6.55 5.77 -6.45
C LYS A 176 7.71 6.38 -7.22
N ASN A 177 7.50 6.66 -8.51
CA ASN A 177 8.51 7.32 -9.34
C ASN A 177 8.82 8.73 -8.80
N ILE A 178 7.79 9.52 -8.50
CA ILE A 178 7.92 10.84 -7.86
C ILE A 178 8.77 10.75 -6.58
N LYS A 179 8.47 9.77 -5.72
CA LYS A 179 9.21 9.57 -4.47
C LYS A 179 10.70 9.31 -4.72
N GLU A 180 11.05 8.50 -5.70
CA GLU A 180 12.46 8.21 -6.01
C GLU A 180 13.16 9.43 -6.62
N GLN A 181 12.49 10.16 -7.51
CA GLN A 181 13.04 11.42 -8.05
C GLN A 181 13.32 12.44 -6.95
N TRP A 182 12.38 12.63 -6.01
CA TRP A 182 12.58 13.51 -4.84
C TRP A 182 13.73 13.07 -3.96
N LYS A 183 13.85 11.76 -3.69
CA LYS A 183 14.96 11.22 -2.92
C LYS A 183 16.30 11.54 -3.57
N ASN A 184 16.41 11.37 -4.89
CA ASN A 184 17.63 11.66 -5.64
C ASN A 184 17.95 13.15 -5.66
N ARG A 185 16.97 14.02 -5.97
CA ARG A 185 17.16 15.48 -5.96
C ARG A 185 17.54 16.01 -4.58
N TYR A 186 16.91 15.47 -3.53
CA TYR A 186 17.21 15.86 -2.16
C TYR A 186 18.62 15.41 -1.74
N GLN A 187 19.03 14.20 -2.11
CA GLN A 187 20.40 13.73 -1.88
C GLN A 187 21.44 14.60 -2.60
N GLU A 188 21.18 14.98 -3.85
CA GLU A 188 22.09 15.85 -4.61
C GLU A 188 22.18 17.25 -4.00
N LYS A 189 21.05 17.85 -3.59
CA LYS A 189 21.06 19.15 -2.88
C LYS A 189 21.83 19.07 -1.56
N ILE A 190 21.69 17.97 -0.82
CA ILE A 190 22.45 17.75 0.41
C ILE A 190 23.95 17.65 0.10
N LYS A 191 24.32 16.84 -0.90
CA LYS A 191 25.72 16.69 -1.34
C LYS A 191 26.34 18.04 -1.65
N GLN A 192 25.73 18.82 -2.55
CA GLN A 192 26.23 20.15 -2.94
C GLN A 192 26.38 21.09 -1.75
N ARG A 193 25.40 21.07 -0.82
CA ARG A 193 25.47 21.90 0.39
C ARG A 193 26.62 21.50 1.31
N ILE A 194 26.85 20.20 1.50
CA ILE A 194 27.93 19.71 2.36
C ILE A 194 29.29 19.98 1.73
N GLU A 195 29.46 19.72 0.43
CA GLU A 195 30.71 20.02 -0.30
C GLU A 195 31.08 21.50 -0.18
N LYS A 196 30.11 22.41 -0.34
CA LYS A 196 30.33 23.85 -0.14
C LYS A 196 30.72 24.21 1.29
N LEU A 197 30.12 23.56 2.29
CA LEU A 197 30.47 23.78 3.70
C LEU A 197 31.86 23.25 4.02
N ALA A 198 32.24 22.08 3.49
CA ALA A 198 33.57 21.52 3.64
C ALA A 198 34.64 22.43 3.00
N GLU A 199 34.42 22.90 1.76
CA GLU A 199 35.32 23.85 1.10
C GLU A 199 35.48 25.16 1.90
N THR A 200 34.39 25.63 2.52
CA THR A 200 34.44 26.82 3.38
C THR A 200 35.23 26.54 4.67
N ALA A 201 35.11 25.34 5.23
CA ALA A 201 35.90 24.92 6.39
C ALA A 201 37.39 24.80 6.05
N ASP A 202 37.75 24.22 4.90
CA ASP A 202 39.14 24.13 4.41
C ASP A 202 39.78 25.53 4.35
N LYS A 203 39.07 26.50 3.76
CA LYS A 203 39.53 27.89 3.68
C LYS A 203 39.76 28.51 5.06
N ARG A 204 38.87 28.25 6.02
CA ARG A 204 39.00 28.78 7.38
C ARG A 204 40.17 28.14 8.13
N VAL A 205 40.38 26.83 8.00
CA VAL A 205 41.56 26.15 8.55
C VAL A 205 42.84 26.77 7.99
N GLY A 206 42.90 27.04 6.69
CA GLY A 206 44.04 27.75 6.09
C GLY A 206 44.28 29.14 6.68
N ILE A 207 43.21 29.89 7.00
CA ILE A 207 43.31 31.19 7.68
C ILE A 207 43.81 31.01 9.13
N TYR A 208 43.34 29.98 9.83
CA TYR A 208 43.78 29.69 11.20
C TYR A 208 45.28 29.41 11.27
N HIS A 209 45.83 28.63 10.33
CA HIS A 209 47.28 28.43 10.22
C HIS A 209 48.04 29.76 10.11
N GLN A 210 47.61 30.63 9.20
CA GLN A 210 48.24 31.95 9.01
C GLN A 210 48.17 32.83 10.28
N ILE A 211 47.08 32.73 11.05
CA ILE A 211 46.94 33.47 12.31
C ILE A 211 47.90 32.91 13.36
N LEU A 212 47.97 31.58 13.51
CA LEU A 212 48.87 30.93 14.46
C LEU A 212 50.35 31.20 14.15
N GLU A 213 50.73 31.18 12.87
CA GLU A 213 52.09 31.55 12.44
C GLU A 213 52.44 32.98 12.89
N ARG A 214 51.55 33.95 12.66
CA ARG A 214 51.77 35.33 13.13
C ARG A 214 51.83 35.44 14.65
N PHE A 215 51.03 34.69 15.38
CA PHE A 215 51.10 34.66 16.85
C PHE A 215 52.45 34.09 17.32
N ARG A 216 52.92 33.02 16.69
CA ARG A 216 54.24 32.44 16.97
C ARG A 216 55.37 33.44 16.70
N GLU A 217 55.33 34.13 15.55
CA GLU A 217 56.31 35.17 15.18
C GLU A 217 56.33 36.36 16.17
N ASN A 218 55.18 36.69 16.76
CA ASN A 218 55.06 37.74 17.77
C ASN A 218 55.36 37.25 19.20
N GLY A 219 55.82 36.00 19.37
CA GLY A 219 56.26 35.45 20.66
C GLY A 219 55.15 34.90 21.56
N TYR A 220 53.93 34.73 21.06
CA TYR A 220 52.86 34.06 21.81
C TYR A 220 53.08 32.55 21.85
N ASN A 221 52.76 31.92 22.99
CA ASN A 221 52.67 30.46 23.07
C ASN A 221 51.37 29.98 22.41
N VAL A 222 51.50 29.16 21.36
CA VAL A 222 50.38 28.69 20.53
C VAL A 222 50.19 27.16 20.56
N GLU A 223 50.94 26.42 21.39
CA GLU A 223 50.93 24.95 21.39
C GLU A 223 49.52 24.36 21.62
N ASP A 224 48.73 24.94 22.52
CA ASP A 224 47.36 24.50 22.80
C ASP A 224 46.44 24.71 21.59
N LEU A 225 46.58 25.85 20.92
CA LEU A 225 45.81 26.16 19.72
C LEU A 225 46.22 25.28 18.53
N GLU A 226 47.49 24.94 18.40
CA GLU A 226 47.96 24.01 17.38
C GLU A 226 47.36 22.61 17.58
N ARG A 227 47.24 22.15 18.84
CA ARG A 227 46.55 20.90 19.18
C ARG A 227 45.06 20.95 18.84
N GLU A 228 44.38 22.04 19.19
CA GLU A 228 42.97 22.24 18.84
C GLU A 228 42.76 22.28 17.31
N LEU A 229 43.60 23.00 16.56
CA LEU A 229 43.53 23.08 15.11
C LEU A 229 43.79 21.70 14.46
N SER A 230 44.74 20.93 14.97
CA SER A 230 45.01 19.56 14.50
C SER A 230 43.79 18.64 14.68
N LYS A 231 43.03 18.82 15.76
CA LYS A 231 41.77 18.09 15.98
C LYS A 231 40.71 18.46 14.93
N ILE A 232 40.54 19.77 14.68
CA ILE A 232 39.64 20.31 13.65
C ILE A 232 40.00 19.74 12.27
N GLU A 233 41.28 19.67 11.92
CA GLU A 233 41.74 19.10 10.65
C GLU A 233 41.44 17.60 10.51
N SER A 234 41.64 16.84 11.60
CA SER A 234 41.25 15.43 11.66
C SER A 234 39.75 15.26 11.42
N ASP A 235 38.92 16.08 12.07
CA ASP A 235 37.47 15.98 11.95
C ASP A 235 36.96 16.47 10.58
N LEU A 236 37.59 17.48 9.98
CA LEU A 236 37.36 17.87 8.59
C LEU A 236 37.75 16.77 7.60
N SER A 237 38.87 16.07 7.84
CA SER A 237 39.30 14.92 7.03
C SER A 237 38.30 13.77 7.11
N LYS A 238 37.72 13.50 8.29
CA LYS A 238 36.62 12.53 8.44
C LYS A 238 35.39 12.95 7.64
N VAL A 239 35.02 14.24 7.66
CA VAL A 239 33.91 14.77 6.85
C VAL A 239 34.17 14.54 5.36
N HIS A 240 35.36 14.86 4.84
CA HIS A 240 35.75 14.59 3.45
C HIS A 240 35.64 13.11 3.09
N SER A 241 36.11 12.22 3.96
CA SER A 241 35.96 10.77 3.78
C SER A 241 34.48 10.34 3.71
N LEU A 242 33.62 10.90 4.56
CA LEU A 242 32.18 10.61 4.53
C LEU A 242 31.52 11.11 3.24
N ILE A 243 31.91 12.29 2.74
CA ILE A 243 31.43 12.83 1.46
C ILE A 243 31.84 11.90 0.31
N ASN A 244 33.12 11.52 0.24
CA ASN A 244 33.68 10.65 -0.81
C ASN A 244 33.01 9.26 -0.83
N ASN A 245 32.60 8.77 0.34
CA ASN A 245 31.89 7.50 0.49
C ASN A 245 30.37 7.61 0.28
N GLY A 246 29.84 8.79 -0.11
CA GLY A 246 28.42 9.02 -0.34
C GLY A 246 27.56 9.04 0.94
N LYS A 247 28.18 9.10 2.12
CA LYS A 247 27.52 9.09 3.42
C LYS A 247 27.07 10.51 3.83
N TYR A 248 26.29 11.15 2.97
CA TYR A 248 25.97 12.57 3.10
C TYR A 248 25.22 12.94 4.40
N ARG A 249 24.37 12.06 4.96
CA ARG A 249 23.71 12.34 6.24
C ARG A 249 24.70 12.39 7.41
N GLU A 250 25.65 11.46 7.44
CA GLU A 250 26.71 11.43 8.46
C GLU A 250 27.64 12.63 8.26
N ALA A 251 28.03 12.93 7.01
CA ALA A 251 28.83 14.10 6.69
C ALA A 251 28.15 15.42 7.11
N LEU A 252 26.82 15.54 6.95
CA LEU A 252 26.06 16.71 7.41
C LEU A 252 26.08 16.85 8.93
N SER A 253 26.08 15.75 9.68
CA SER A 253 26.20 15.80 11.13
C SER A 253 27.63 16.18 11.53
N GLY A 254 28.63 15.56 10.93
CA GLY A 254 30.05 15.85 11.19
C GLY A 254 30.42 17.30 10.91
N ILE A 255 29.99 17.84 9.76
CA ILE A 255 30.29 19.24 9.41
C ILE A 255 29.61 20.22 10.38
N LYS A 256 28.42 19.91 10.92
CA LYS A 256 27.78 20.77 11.93
C LYS A 256 28.55 20.84 13.23
N GLU A 257 29.05 19.70 13.72
CA GLU A 257 29.87 19.68 14.93
C GLU A 257 31.22 20.37 14.68
N LEU A 258 31.86 20.11 13.54
CA LEU A 258 33.10 20.80 13.15
C LEU A 258 32.94 22.33 13.18
N TYR A 259 31.83 22.87 12.66
CA TYR A 259 31.59 24.31 12.69
C TYR A 259 31.43 24.88 14.10
N LYS A 260 31.01 24.09 15.09
CA LYS A 260 31.00 24.51 16.50
C LYS A 260 32.41 24.56 17.05
N GLU A 261 33.21 23.53 16.80
CA GLU A 261 34.62 23.48 17.23
C GLU A 261 35.43 24.64 16.62
N MET A 262 35.21 24.94 15.33
CA MET A 262 35.83 26.09 14.67
C MET A 262 35.38 27.43 15.26
N GLN A 263 34.14 27.52 15.75
CA GLN A 263 33.65 28.72 16.44
C GLN A 263 34.33 28.89 17.80
N GLU A 264 34.42 27.83 18.60
CA GLU A 264 35.15 27.82 19.88
C GLU A 264 36.63 28.19 19.68
N PHE A 265 37.27 27.59 18.67
CA PHE A 265 38.65 27.92 18.29
C PHE A 265 38.82 29.39 17.92
N GLN A 266 37.88 29.94 17.14
CA GLN A 266 37.88 31.36 16.79
C GLN A 266 37.71 32.27 18.02
N GLU A 267 36.94 31.85 19.02
CA GLU A 267 36.81 32.57 20.29
C GLU A 267 38.11 32.53 21.10
N ASN A 268 38.80 31.38 21.16
CA ASN A 268 40.10 31.24 21.81
C ASN A 268 41.16 32.16 21.14
N LEU A 269 41.21 32.19 19.81
CA LEU A 269 42.07 33.12 19.06
C LEU A 269 41.81 34.60 19.42
N ARG A 270 40.54 34.97 19.62
CA ARG A 270 40.16 36.35 20.00
C ARG A 270 40.57 36.69 21.43
N ARG A 271 40.51 35.74 22.37
CA ARG A 271 40.93 35.98 23.76
C ARG A 271 42.40 36.33 23.84
N ILE A 272 43.26 35.54 23.20
CA ILE A 272 44.71 35.79 23.18
C ILE A 272 44.99 37.20 22.62
N ARG A 273 44.34 37.57 21.51
CA ARG A 273 44.49 38.90 20.91
C ARG A 273 44.06 40.05 21.82
N ASN A 274 43.10 39.84 22.72
CA ASN A 274 42.59 40.87 23.62
C ASN A 274 43.33 40.93 24.96
N GLU A 275 44.08 39.88 25.32
CA GLU A 275 44.99 39.82 26.47
C GLU A 275 46.40 40.36 26.13
N SER A 276 46.62 40.68 24.84
CA SER A 276 47.80 41.33 24.24
C SER A 276 47.70 42.85 24.30
#